data_AF-A0A8H6F5V9-F1
#
_entry.id   AF-A0A8H6F5V9-F1
#
_cell.length_a   1.000
_cell.length_b   1.000
_cell.length_c   1.000
_cell.angle_alpha   90.00
_cell.angle_beta   90.00
_cell.angle_gamma   90.00
#
_symmetry.space_group_name_H-M   'P 1'
#
loop_
_entity.id
_entity.type
_entity.pdbx_description
1 polymer ?
#
loop_
_entity_poly.entity_id
_entity_poly.type
_entity_poly.pdbx_seq_one_letter_code
_entity_poly.pdbx_strand_id
1 'polypeptide(L)'
;MPEVAEVSHVCALLKRNILGFRITKVNLLHDPLLFPVLKNTNDAEKELNKMRKVLTNAVVTSVGRHGKYFWIRLNNHNTTNVLLMHFGMTGMIKLRNVHSHLAFMENGGDKKALEKLERFRYKDSRIKPDVEVKQEWPPRFTKFNMELENNDKKLEFAFSDPRRLARVRLLSGLEVSTDESLLKLSPLNALGPDYNPDSDNHGRARLSIDEFSALILSKKKPIKSLLLDQTYFAGVGNWVADEVLFQAHIHPNEILSSKISKDLEYVHPVIQQLYDSLIYVCEEAVRVEGDVAKFPDDWLMLHRWGKGRKEKRKTPNGYILDHITVGGRTSCYCPELQRLIKVETATTTKRRKVKR
;
A
#
# COMPACT_ATOMS: atom_id res chain seq x y z
N MET A 1 -5.58 4.11 -5.69
CA MET A 1 -5.81 3.16 -4.58
C MET A 1 -4.55 3.13 -3.76
N PRO A 2 -4.61 3.37 -2.44
CA PRO A 2 -3.43 3.31 -1.59
C PRO A 2 -2.83 1.89 -1.57
N GLU A 3 -1.54 1.80 -1.82
CA GLU A 3 -0.74 0.57 -1.77
C GLU A 3 0.30 0.71 -0.65
N VAL A 4 1.37 -0.08 -0.68
CA VAL A 4 2.39 -0.09 0.38
C VAL A 4 2.99 1.31 0.63
N ALA A 5 3.33 2.05 -0.42
CA ALA A 5 4.00 3.34 -0.31
C ALA A 5 3.10 4.41 0.32
N GLU A 6 1.84 4.51 -0.12
CA GLU A 6 0.92 5.52 0.39
C GLU A 6 0.52 5.23 1.84
N VAL A 7 0.36 3.96 2.21
CA VAL A 7 0.08 3.60 3.61
C VAL A 7 1.29 3.88 4.49
N SER A 8 2.52 3.55 4.03
CA SER A 8 3.75 3.86 4.75
C SER A 8 3.97 5.37 4.93
N HIS A 9 3.67 6.19 3.92
CA HIS A 9 3.69 7.64 4.08
C HIS A 9 2.73 8.11 5.17
N VAL A 10 1.47 7.64 5.17
CA VAL A 10 0.51 8.07 6.19
C VAL A 10 0.95 7.62 7.57
N CYS A 11 1.50 6.42 7.72
CA CYS A 11 2.09 5.99 8.98
C CYS A 11 3.23 6.92 9.42
N ALA A 12 4.15 7.29 8.52
CA ALA A 12 5.23 8.22 8.83
C ALA A 12 4.71 9.62 9.22
N LEU A 13 3.71 10.13 8.49
CA LEU A 13 3.03 11.39 8.78
C LEU A 13 2.40 11.36 10.18
N LEU A 14 1.72 10.28 10.55
CA LEU A 14 1.12 10.14 11.87
C LEU A 14 2.18 10.03 12.97
N LYS A 15 3.21 9.19 12.78
CA LYS A 15 4.31 9.05 13.75
C LYS A 15 4.97 10.39 14.08
N ARG A 16 5.18 11.24 13.06
CA ARG A 16 5.81 12.56 13.23
C ARG A 16 4.94 13.59 13.96
N ASN A 17 3.61 13.46 13.87
CA ASN A 17 2.70 14.55 14.23
C ASN A 17 1.75 14.25 15.39
N ILE A 18 1.45 12.98 15.69
CA ILE A 18 0.38 12.64 16.65
C ILE A 18 0.79 11.74 17.81
N LEU A 19 2.03 11.23 17.85
CA LEU A 19 2.48 10.43 19.00
C LEU A 19 2.48 11.25 20.29
N GLY A 20 1.97 10.67 21.36
CA GLY A 20 1.79 11.32 22.66
C GLY A 20 0.62 12.30 22.74
N PHE A 21 -0.10 12.54 21.64
CA PHE A 21 -1.30 13.40 21.68
C PHE A 21 -2.48 12.67 22.32
N ARG A 22 -3.22 13.39 23.15
CA ARG A 22 -4.51 12.98 23.72
C ARG A 22 -5.63 13.43 22.81
N ILE A 23 -6.59 12.54 22.56
CA ILE A 23 -7.81 12.85 21.81
C ILE A 23 -8.79 13.58 22.75
N THR A 24 -9.13 14.83 22.43
CA THR A 24 -10.04 15.64 23.26
C THR A 24 -11.48 15.62 22.78
N LYS A 25 -11.67 15.45 21.46
CA LYS A 25 -12.98 15.43 20.83
C LYS A 25 -13.01 14.45 19.68
N VAL A 26 -14.15 13.78 19.53
CA VAL A 26 -14.36 12.76 18.50
C VAL A 26 -15.73 12.95 17.85
N ASN A 27 -15.73 13.17 16.54
CA ASN A 27 -16.94 13.23 15.73
C ASN A 27 -16.95 12.02 14.80
N LEU A 28 -17.92 11.12 14.99
CA LEU A 28 -18.13 9.94 14.15
C LEU A 28 -19.44 10.09 13.38
N LEU A 29 -19.41 9.97 12.06
CA LEU A 29 -20.63 9.87 11.25
C LEU A 29 -21.19 8.44 11.27
N HIS A 30 -22.51 8.33 11.19
CA HIS A 30 -23.19 7.05 10.98
C HIS A 30 -22.91 6.54 9.56
N ASP A 31 -21.86 5.72 9.40
CA ASP A 31 -21.49 5.10 8.13
C ASP A 31 -21.22 3.60 8.32
N PRO A 32 -22.22 2.71 8.14
CA PRO A 32 -22.06 1.26 8.32
C PRO A 32 -21.17 0.60 7.26
N LEU A 33 -20.84 1.30 6.16
CA LEU A 33 -19.84 0.80 5.22
C LEU A 33 -18.42 1.03 5.75
N LEU A 34 -18.19 2.16 6.42
CA LEU A 34 -16.90 2.47 7.04
C LEU A 34 -16.68 1.70 8.34
N PHE A 35 -17.69 1.66 9.21
CA PHE A 35 -17.65 1.03 10.53
C PHE A 35 -18.44 -0.29 10.51
N PRO A 36 -17.79 -1.46 10.32
CA PRO A 36 -18.50 -2.72 10.12
C PRO A 36 -19.35 -3.14 11.33
N VAL A 37 -19.00 -2.68 12.54
CA VAL A 37 -19.78 -2.92 13.77
C VAL A 37 -21.22 -2.39 13.65
N LEU A 38 -21.45 -1.35 12.85
CA LEU A 38 -22.76 -0.74 12.68
C LEU A 38 -23.68 -1.52 11.73
N LYS A 39 -23.16 -2.51 10.97
CA LYS A 39 -23.99 -3.26 10.01
C LYS A 39 -24.97 -4.21 10.67
N ASN A 40 -24.62 -4.75 11.85
CA ASN A 40 -25.33 -5.86 12.48
C ASN A 40 -25.89 -5.47 13.87
N THR A 41 -25.92 -4.18 14.19
CA THR A 41 -26.45 -3.69 15.48
C THR A 41 -27.88 -3.20 15.31
N ASN A 42 -28.70 -3.46 16.32
CA ASN A 42 -30.06 -2.89 16.42
C ASN A 42 -30.05 -1.44 16.91
N ASP A 43 -28.91 -0.96 17.42
CA ASP A 43 -28.75 0.40 17.95
C ASP A 43 -27.36 0.95 17.56
N ALA A 44 -27.32 1.63 16.41
CA ALA A 44 -26.09 2.19 15.87
C ALA A 44 -25.55 3.36 16.70
N GLU A 45 -26.43 4.15 17.31
CA GLU A 45 -26.04 5.31 18.10
C GLU A 45 -25.40 4.89 19.42
N LYS A 46 -25.90 3.81 20.05
CA LYS A 46 -25.24 3.19 21.21
C LYS A 46 -23.83 2.71 20.89
N GLU A 47 -23.63 2.07 19.74
CA GLU A 47 -22.28 1.63 19.32
C GLU A 47 -21.35 2.81 19.02
N LEU A 48 -21.83 3.85 18.31
CA LEU A 48 -21.07 5.08 18.11
C LEU A 48 -20.70 5.75 19.44
N ASN A 49 -21.61 5.79 20.41
CA ASN A 49 -21.35 6.34 21.73
C ASN A 49 -20.32 5.53 22.53
N LYS A 50 -20.33 4.19 22.44
CA LYS A 50 -19.27 3.36 23.01
C LYS A 50 -17.92 3.70 22.38
N MET A 51 -17.86 3.81 21.05
CA MET A 51 -16.64 4.18 20.34
C MET A 51 -16.12 5.57 20.76
N ARG A 52 -17.01 6.58 20.84
CA ARG A 52 -16.64 7.92 21.32
C ARG A 52 -16.07 7.86 22.73
N LYS A 53 -16.70 7.10 23.65
CA LYS A 53 -16.20 6.95 25.04
C LYS A 53 -14.80 6.34 25.11
N VAL A 54 -14.51 5.33 24.30
CA VAL A 54 -13.19 4.68 24.27
C VAL A 54 -12.12 5.62 23.70
N LEU A 55 -12.46 6.36 22.63
CA LEU A 55 -11.52 7.25 21.94
C LEU A 55 -11.25 8.55 22.70
N THR A 56 -12.26 9.14 23.35
CA THR A 56 -12.09 10.38 24.12
C THR A 56 -11.14 10.17 25.30
N ASN A 57 -10.21 11.11 25.48
CA ASN A 57 -9.08 11.08 26.42
C ASN A 57 -8.03 9.99 26.17
N ALA A 58 -8.17 9.18 25.12
CA ALA A 58 -7.13 8.21 24.79
C ALA A 58 -5.89 8.92 24.24
N VAL A 59 -4.71 8.44 24.66
CA VAL A 59 -3.41 8.94 24.20
C VAL A 59 -2.89 8.03 23.09
N VAL A 60 -2.44 8.63 21.99
CA VAL A 60 -1.80 7.92 20.88
C VAL A 60 -0.40 7.46 21.29
N THR A 61 -0.19 6.15 21.36
CA THR A 61 1.08 5.57 21.83
C THR A 61 1.96 5.05 20.71
N SER A 62 1.38 4.50 19.65
CA SER A 62 2.15 4.08 18.48
C SER A 62 1.29 4.01 17.22
N VAL A 63 1.95 3.86 16.08
CA VAL A 63 1.33 3.68 14.77
C VAL A 63 2.03 2.53 14.06
N GLY A 64 1.28 1.50 13.71
CA GLY A 64 1.80 0.31 13.02
C GLY A 64 1.12 0.07 11.68
N ARG A 65 1.69 -0.85 10.89
CA ARG A 65 1.21 -1.21 9.56
C ARG A 65 1.48 -2.68 9.25
N HIS A 66 0.59 -3.28 8.46
CA HIS A 66 0.84 -4.53 7.79
C HIS A 66 0.07 -4.60 6.46
N GLY A 67 0.80 -4.73 5.36
CA GLY A 67 0.27 -4.61 4.00
C GLY A 67 -0.43 -3.26 3.78
N LYS A 68 -1.72 -3.30 3.44
CA LYS A 68 -2.56 -2.10 3.22
C LYS A 68 -3.37 -1.70 4.45
N TYR A 69 -3.19 -2.40 5.56
CA TYR A 69 -3.79 -2.05 6.84
C TYR A 69 -2.78 -1.29 7.69
N PHE A 70 -3.29 -0.36 8.47
CA PHE A 70 -2.51 0.38 9.45
C PHE A 70 -3.36 0.60 10.69
N TRP A 71 -2.72 0.90 11.81
CA TRP A 71 -3.42 1.10 13.06
C TRP A 71 -2.77 2.16 13.91
N ILE A 72 -3.59 2.78 14.75
CA ILE A 72 -3.15 3.69 15.82
C ILE A 72 -3.43 2.99 17.14
N ARG A 73 -2.39 2.81 17.96
CA ARG A 73 -2.52 2.33 19.33
C ARG A 73 -2.87 3.49 20.24
N LEU A 74 -3.86 3.24 21.09
CA LEU A 74 -4.47 4.21 21.96
C LEU A 74 -4.49 3.64 23.38
N ASN A 75 -4.00 4.39 24.35
CA ASN A 75 -4.08 4.02 25.76
C ASN A 75 -5.12 4.91 26.47
N ASN A 76 -6.04 4.28 27.19
CA ASN A 76 -7.01 4.96 28.02
C ASN A 76 -7.26 4.13 29.29
N HIS A 77 -7.04 4.69 30.48
CA HIS A 77 -7.27 4.03 31.78
C HIS A 77 -6.74 2.57 31.89
N ASN A 78 -5.49 2.32 31.47
CA ASN A 78 -4.86 0.98 31.45
C ASN A 78 -5.48 -0.03 30.46
N THR A 79 -6.42 0.40 29.62
CA THR A 79 -6.92 -0.41 28.50
C THR A 79 -6.19 -0.06 27.21
N THR A 80 -5.62 -1.09 26.57
CA THR A 80 -5.06 -0.95 25.22
C THR A 80 -6.18 -1.03 24.20
N ASN A 81 -6.25 0.00 23.36
CA ASN A 81 -7.20 0.12 22.26
C ASN A 81 -6.45 0.30 20.95
N VAL A 82 -7.02 -0.19 19.86
CA VAL A 82 -6.44 -0.13 18.53
C VAL A 82 -7.50 0.36 17.55
N LEU A 83 -7.20 1.48 16.88
CA LEU A 83 -7.96 1.94 15.74
C LEU A 83 -7.35 1.33 14.47
N LEU A 84 -7.85 0.16 14.06
CA LEU A 84 -7.41 -0.57 12.86
C LEU A 84 -8.13 -0.04 11.62
N MET A 85 -7.37 0.34 10.60
CA MET A 85 -7.86 1.06 9.43
C MET A 85 -7.34 0.47 8.12
N HIS A 86 -8.15 0.63 7.06
CA HIS A 86 -7.81 0.33 5.68
C HIS A 86 -8.42 1.40 4.78
N PHE A 87 -7.65 2.00 3.87
CA PHE A 87 -8.13 3.12 3.05
C PHE A 87 -9.10 2.73 1.94
N GLY A 88 -9.20 1.44 1.58
CA GLY A 88 -9.98 1.05 0.40
C GLY A 88 -9.35 1.64 -0.86
N MET A 89 -10.13 2.32 -1.70
CA MET A 89 -9.60 2.94 -2.93
C MET A 89 -9.28 4.44 -2.82
N THR A 90 -9.98 5.16 -1.94
CA THR A 90 -9.97 6.63 -1.87
C THR A 90 -9.93 7.18 -0.46
N GLY A 91 -9.76 6.31 0.55
CA GLY A 91 -9.57 6.74 1.92
C GLY A 91 -8.30 7.58 2.05
N MET A 92 -8.37 8.60 2.88
CA MET A 92 -7.26 9.51 3.15
C MET A 92 -7.34 10.05 4.57
N ILE A 93 -6.18 10.38 5.13
CA ILE A 93 -6.07 11.14 6.38
C ILE A 93 -5.51 12.52 6.05
N LYS A 94 -6.09 13.53 6.69
CA LYS A 94 -5.59 14.91 6.67
C LYS A 94 -5.39 15.37 8.10
N LEU A 95 -4.28 16.05 8.33
CA LEU A 95 -3.96 16.74 9.58
C LEU A 95 -3.98 18.24 9.27
N ARG A 96 -4.79 19.02 9.99
CA ARG A 96 -4.92 20.46 9.71
C ARG A 96 -3.59 21.16 9.96
N ASN A 97 -3.20 22.05 9.05
CA ASN A 97 -1.95 22.81 9.08
C ASN A 97 -0.67 21.96 9.06
N VAL A 98 -0.75 20.68 8.71
CA VAL A 98 0.41 19.82 8.47
C VAL A 98 0.49 19.56 6.97
N HIS A 99 1.62 19.93 6.36
CA HIS A 99 1.84 19.67 4.95
C HIS A 99 2.09 18.18 4.71
N SER A 100 1.42 17.61 3.72
CA SER A 100 1.68 16.25 3.20
C SER A 100 1.82 16.35 1.69
N HIS A 101 2.91 15.78 1.17
CA HIS A 101 3.16 15.69 -0.28
C HIS A 101 2.33 14.60 -0.95
N LEU A 102 1.53 13.86 -0.19
CA LEU A 102 0.84 12.70 -0.72
C LEU A 102 -0.24 13.11 -1.72
N ALA A 103 0.09 12.94 -2.99
CA ALA A 103 -0.85 12.97 -4.09
C ALA A 103 -1.31 11.54 -4.34
N PHE A 104 -2.52 11.18 -3.91
CA PHE A 104 -3.15 9.96 -4.41
C PHE A 104 -3.32 10.12 -5.92
N MET A 105 -2.43 9.52 -6.71
CA MET A 105 -2.63 9.44 -8.14
C MET A 105 -3.78 8.46 -8.39
N GLU A 106 -5.00 8.99 -8.42
CA GLU A 106 -6.09 8.31 -9.10
C GLU A 106 -5.65 8.15 -10.56
N ASN A 107 -5.10 6.97 -10.88
CA ASN A 107 -4.62 6.59 -12.22
C ASN A 107 -3.24 7.16 -12.62
N GLY A 108 -2.20 6.94 -11.79
CA GLY A 108 -0.76 7.14 -12.08
C GLY A 108 -0.31 7.72 -13.43
N GLY A 109 -0.08 9.03 -13.51
CA GLY A 109 0.23 9.68 -14.79
C GLY A 109 -0.98 10.35 -15.47
N ASP A 110 -2.05 10.65 -14.73
CA ASP A 110 -2.99 11.68 -15.19
C ASP A 110 -2.21 13.00 -15.37
N LYS A 111 -2.42 13.63 -16.53
CA LYS A 111 -1.70 14.85 -16.96
C LYS A 111 -1.79 15.96 -15.91
N LYS A 112 -2.88 16.05 -15.14
CA LYS A 112 -3.01 17.01 -14.02
C LYS A 112 -2.07 16.72 -12.84
N ALA A 113 -1.82 15.44 -12.54
CA ALA A 113 -0.90 15.03 -11.50
C ALA A 113 0.55 15.26 -11.95
N LEU A 114 0.87 14.95 -13.21
CA LEU A 114 2.16 15.23 -13.83
C LEU A 114 2.44 16.73 -13.98
N GLU A 115 1.48 17.55 -14.43
CA GLU A 115 1.62 19.02 -14.50
C GLU A 115 1.83 19.62 -13.11
N LYS A 116 1.18 19.07 -12.07
CA LYS A 116 1.42 19.48 -10.68
C LYS A 116 2.82 19.06 -10.22
N LEU A 117 3.28 17.86 -10.56
CA LEU A 117 4.62 17.37 -10.26
C LEU A 117 5.71 18.16 -11.00
N GLU A 118 5.54 18.50 -12.28
CA GLU A 118 6.46 19.35 -13.04
C GLU A 118 6.56 20.76 -12.44
N ARG A 119 5.45 21.32 -11.95
CA ARG A 119 5.43 22.59 -11.20
C ARG A 119 6.16 22.51 -9.85
N PHE A 120 6.23 21.34 -9.22
CA PHE A 120 7.04 21.11 -8.02
C PHE A 120 8.52 20.85 -8.34
N ARG A 121 8.79 20.17 -9.46
CA ARG A 121 10.14 19.77 -9.91
C ARG A 121 10.95 20.96 -10.43
N TYR A 122 10.30 21.88 -11.13
CA TYR A 122 10.86 23.17 -11.51
C TYR A 122 10.35 24.22 -10.53
N LYS A 123 11.18 24.60 -9.55
CA LYS A 123 10.96 25.82 -8.74
C LYS A 123 10.90 27.03 -9.67
N ASP A 124 9.74 27.33 -10.26
CA ASP A 124 9.53 28.64 -10.86
C ASP A 124 9.46 29.65 -9.71
N SER A 125 10.59 30.30 -9.47
CA SER A 125 10.79 31.38 -8.47
C SER A 125 9.81 32.56 -8.61
N ARG A 126 8.96 32.57 -9.64
CA ARG A 126 7.94 33.60 -9.88
C ARG A 126 6.54 33.23 -9.34
N ILE A 127 6.34 32.02 -8.83
CA ILE A 127 5.04 31.60 -8.28
C ILE A 127 5.04 31.88 -6.77
N LYS A 128 4.19 32.81 -6.35
CA LYS A 128 3.91 33.07 -4.92
C LYS A 128 3.50 31.75 -4.26
N PRO A 129 3.97 31.44 -3.03
CA PRO A 129 3.49 30.27 -2.29
C PRO A 129 1.96 30.30 -2.34
N ASP A 130 1.35 29.15 -2.66
CA ASP A 130 -0.10 29.00 -2.81
C ASP A 130 -0.79 29.92 -1.81
N VAL A 131 -1.54 30.91 -2.33
CA VAL A 131 -2.40 31.78 -1.52
C VAL A 131 -3.09 30.84 -0.53
N GLU A 132 -3.05 31.15 0.78
CA GLU A 132 -3.78 30.42 1.80
C GLU A 132 -5.27 30.40 1.43
N VAL A 133 -5.66 29.48 0.56
CA VAL A 133 -7.04 29.15 0.32
C VAL A 133 -7.46 28.57 1.65
N LYS A 134 -8.29 29.29 2.41
CA LYS A 134 -8.96 28.76 3.60
C LYS A 134 -9.54 27.40 3.21
N GLN A 135 -8.83 26.33 3.57
CA GLN A 135 -9.29 24.99 3.28
C GLN A 135 -10.50 24.75 4.17
N GLU A 136 -11.62 24.38 3.55
CA GLU A 136 -12.81 23.94 4.26
C GLU A 136 -12.44 22.81 5.23
N TRP A 137 -12.83 22.97 6.50
CA TRP A 137 -12.52 22.02 7.55
C TRP A 137 -13.77 21.71 8.40
N PRO A 138 -14.10 20.42 8.64
CA PRO A 138 -13.43 19.24 8.11
C PRO A 138 -13.51 19.14 6.57
N PRO A 139 -12.55 18.49 5.90
CA PRO A 139 -12.55 18.35 4.45
C PRO A 139 -13.83 17.67 3.92
N ARG A 140 -14.23 18.01 2.69
CA ARG A 140 -15.33 17.30 2.02
C ARG A 140 -15.11 15.78 2.03
N PHE A 141 -16.19 15.04 2.25
CA PHE A 141 -16.21 13.58 2.40
C PHE A 141 -15.55 13.03 3.67
N THR A 142 -15.28 13.89 4.67
CA THR A 142 -14.91 13.46 6.02
C THR A 142 -15.96 12.50 6.57
N LYS A 143 -15.49 11.39 7.14
CA LYS A 143 -16.30 10.34 7.76
C LYS A 143 -16.18 10.33 9.28
N PHE A 144 -14.99 10.65 9.77
CA PHE A 144 -14.79 10.99 11.16
C PHE A 144 -13.64 11.98 11.30
N ASN A 145 -13.68 12.79 12.35
CA ASN A 145 -12.63 13.72 12.69
C ASN A 145 -12.41 13.76 14.21
N MET A 146 -11.20 14.12 14.62
CA MET A 146 -10.80 14.23 16.01
C MET A 146 -10.03 15.51 16.24
N GLU A 147 -10.19 16.10 17.42
CA GLU A 147 -9.30 17.12 17.94
C GLU A 147 -8.32 16.44 18.90
N LEU A 148 -7.03 16.75 18.76
CA LEU A 148 -5.96 16.19 19.55
C LEU A 148 -5.17 17.32 20.23
N GLU A 149 -4.65 17.03 21.41
CA GLU A 149 -3.76 17.96 22.12
C GLU A 149 -2.55 17.25 22.74
N ASN A 150 -1.43 17.97 22.82
CA ASN A 150 -0.25 17.56 23.56
C ASN A 150 0.42 18.82 24.13
N ASN A 151 0.33 19.00 25.45
CA ASN A 151 0.67 20.26 26.11
C ASN A 151 -0.08 21.44 25.44
N ASP A 152 0.62 22.47 24.98
CA ASP A 152 0.03 23.63 24.32
C ASP A 152 -0.27 23.41 22.82
N LYS A 153 0.09 22.26 22.25
CA LYS A 153 -0.12 21.96 20.83
C LYS A 153 -1.50 21.37 20.62
N LYS A 154 -2.27 21.95 19.70
CA LYS A 154 -3.54 21.41 19.21
C LYS A 154 -3.41 21.00 17.76
N LEU A 155 -4.04 19.90 17.40
CA LEU A 155 -4.07 19.37 16.05
C LEU A 155 -5.45 18.82 15.73
N GLU A 156 -5.89 18.99 14.49
CA GLU A 156 -7.13 18.39 14.01
C GLU A 156 -6.83 17.29 12.99
N PHE A 157 -7.45 16.13 13.18
CA PHE A 157 -7.34 14.95 12.33
C PHE A 157 -8.67 14.72 11.62
N ALA A 158 -8.65 14.43 10.33
CA ALA A 158 -9.83 14.03 9.58
C ALA A 158 -9.54 12.81 8.70
N PHE A 159 -10.43 11.82 8.75
CA PHE A 159 -10.44 10.70 7.82
C PHE A 159 -11.55 10.91 6.80
N SER A 160 -11.20 10.98 5.52
CA SER A 160 -12.15 11.14 4.42
C SER A 160 -12.16 9.90 3.54
N ASP A 161 -13.32 9.54 3.02
CA ASP A 161 -13.45 8.45 2.04
C ASP A 161 -14.64 8.67 1.11
N PRO A 162 -14.43 9.32 -0.04
CA PRO A 162 -15.49 9.62 -1.00
C PRO A 162 -16.26 8.40 -1.51
N ARG A 163 -15.57 7.26 -1.70
CA ARG A 163 -16.17 6.04 -2.28
C ARG A 163 -16.73 5.06 -1.25
N ARG A 164 -16.53 5.31 0.05
CA ARG A 164 -17.04 4.46 1.17
C ARG A 164 -16.53 3.00 1.10
N LEU A 165 -15.27 2.84 0.70
CA LEU A 165 -14.58 1.55 0.56
C LEU A 165 -13.52 1.32 1.65
N ALA A 166 -13.20 2.36 2.42
CA ALA A 166 -12.39 2.24 3.62
C ALA A 166 -13.11 1.44 4.71
N ARG A 167 -12.33 0.92 5.66
CA ARG A 167 -12.83 0.22 6.84
C ARG A 167 -12.10 0.73 8.07
N VAL A 168 -12.84 0.91 9.16
CA VAL A 168 -12.32 1.33 10.47
C VAL A 168 -12.93 0.40 11.52
N ARG A 169 -12.07 -0.22 12.33
CA ARG A 169 -12.43 -1.06 13.46
C ARG A 169 -11.79 -0.49 14.72
N LEU A 170 -12.58 -0.32 15.77
CA LEU A 170 -12.06 -0.05 17.10
C LEU A 170 -12.04 -1.36 17.87
N LEU A 171 -10.84 -1.79 18.25
CA LEU A 171 -10.60 -3.03 18.98
C LEU A 171 -10.05 -2.67 20.36
N SER A 172 -10.44 -3.43 21.38
CA SER A 172 -10.09 -3.16 22.78
C SER A 172 -9.83 -4.49 23.46
N GLY A 173 -8.82 -4.55 24.35
CA GLY A 173 -8.54 -5.75 25.14
C GLY A 173 -7.11 -6.26 25.02
N LEU A 174 -6.83 -7.37 25.71
CA LEU A 174 -5.49 -7.98 25.76
C LEU A 174 -5.09 -8.62 24.43
N GLU A 175 -6.07 -9.06 23.64
CA GLU A 175 -5.87 -9.64 22.30
C GLU A 175 -5.28 -8.63 21.31
N VAL A 176 -5.39 -7.32 21.59
CA VAL A 176 -4.78 -6.26 20.82
C VAL A 176 -3.69 -5.53 21.59
N SER A 177 -3.12 -6.13 22.63
CA SER A 177 -2.05 -5.49 23.43
C SER A 177 -0.73 -5.33 22.66
N THR A 178 -0.41 -6.27 21.77
CA THR A 178 0.82 -6.28 20.96
C THR A 178 0.50 -6.36 19.47
N ASP A 179 1.47 -6.04 18.61
CA ASP A 179 1.27 -6.18 17.16
C ASP A 179 1.18 -7.66 16.77
N GLU A 180 1.96 -8.54 17.43
CA GLU A 180 1.88 -9.98 17.22
C GLU A 180 0.48 -10.54 17.52
N SER A 181 -0.13 -10.13 18.64
CA SER A 181 -1.49 -10.57 18.98
C SER A 181 -2.53 -9.98 18.03
N LEU A 182 -2.37 -8.71 17.64
CA LEU A 182 -3.25 -8.04 16.68
C LEU A 182 -3.22 -8.71 15.29
N LEU A 183 -2.05 -9.14 14.81
CA LEU A 183 -1.89 -9.83 13.51
C LEU A 183 -2.60 -11.19 13.45
N LYS A 184 -2.95 -11.79 14.60
CA LYS A 184 -3.73 -13.04 14.69
C LYS A 184 -5.24 -12.82 14.53
N LEU A 185 -5.71 -11.57 14.54
CA LEU A 185 -7.13 -11.23 14.41
C LEU A 185 -7.53 -10.95 12.96
N SER A 186 -8.81 -11.17 12.65
CA SER A 186 -9.38 -10.79 11.36
C SER A 186 -9.43 -9.25 11.20
N PRO A 187 -9.08 -8.70 10.03
CA PRO A 187 -8.72 -9.39 8.77
C PRO A 187 -7.22 -9.63 8.59
N LEU A 188 -6.38 -9.25 9.57
CA LEU A 188 -4.92 -9.29 9.46
C LEU A 188 -4.37 -10.72 9.41
N ASN A 189 -5.06 -11.67 10.04
CA ASN A 189 -4.69 -13.09 10.03
C ASN A 189 -4.70 -13.75 8.65
N ALA A 190 -5.42 -13.17 7.68
CA ALA A 190 -5.48 -13.64 6.31
C ALA A 190 -4.38 -13.07 5.41
N LEU A 191 -3.56 -12.14 5.93
CA LEU A 191 -2.51 -11.49 5.15
C LEU A 191 -1.21 -12.30 5.17
N GLY A 192 -0.53 -12.30 4.03
CA GLY A 192 0.79 -12.90 3.88
C GLY A 192 1.93 -12.01 4.38
N PRO A 193 3.17 -12.38 4.03
CA PRO A 193 4.37 -11.56 4.20
C PRO A 193 4.20 -10.13 3.65
N ASP A 194 4.84 -9.17 4.32
CA ASP A 194 4.92 -7.76 3.90
C ASP A 194 6.36 -7.45 3.46
N TYR A 195 6.49 -6.89 2.26
CA TYR A 195 7.78 -6.59 1.62
C TYR A 195 8.24 -5.14 1.85
N ASN A 196 7.48 -4.37 2.61
CA ASN A 196 7.92 -3.07 3.10
C ASN A 196 9.12 -3.21 4.04
N PRO A 197 10.16 -2.35 3.92
CA PRO A 197 11.20 -2.24 4.93
C PRO A 197 10.65 -1.51 6.16
N ASP A 198 9.92 -2.21 7.04
CA ASP A 198 9.44 -1.62 8.29
C ASP A 198 10.53 -1.77 9.37
N SER A 199 11.22 -0.67 9.68
CA SER A 199 12.26 -0.66 10.72
C SER A 199 11.76 -1.12 12.08
N ASP A 200 10.47 -0.95 12.32
CA ASP A 200 9.82 -1.21 13.60
C ASP A 200 9.20 -2.61 13.66
N ASN A 201 9.32 -3.40 12.58
CA ASN A 201 8.87 -4.80 12.50
C ASN A 201 7.42 -5.06 12.95
N HIS A 202 6.47 -4.17 12.60
CA HIS A 202 5.05 -4.32 12.99
C HIS A 202 4.33 -5.47 12.27
N GLY A 203 4.87 -5.93 11.14
CA GLY A 203 4.24 -6.89 10.24
C GLY A 203 4.93 -8.26 10.20
N ARG A 204 4.37 -9.16 9.39
CA ARG A 204 5.05 -10.42 9.05
C ARG A 204 6.25 -10.13 8.14
N ALA A 205 7.41 -10.67 8.50
CA ALA A 205 8.63 -10.54 7.72
C ALA A 205 8.44 -11.04 6.28
N ARG A 206 9.18 -10.42 5.34
CA ARG A 206 9.28 -10.93 3.97
C ARG A 206 9.88 -12.33 3.95
N LEU A 207 9.53 -13.10 2.91
CA LEU A 207 10.13 -14.41 2.69
C LEU A 207 11.62 -14.26 2.35
N SER A 208 12.42 -15.26 2.72
CA SER A 208 13.74 -15.47 2.11
C SER A 208 13.61 -15.78 0.62
N ILE A 209 14.70 -15.67 -0.14
CA ILE A 209 14.69 -15.99 -1.57
C ILE A 209 14.27 -17.45 -1.83
N ASP A 210 14.68 -18.39 -0.98
CA ASP A 210 14.35 -19.80 -1.13
C ASP A 210 12.86 -20.06 -0.87
N GLU A 211 12.30 -19.47 0.19
CA GLU A 211 10.86 -19.53 0.49
C GLU A 211 10.03 -18.83 -0.59
N PHE A 212 10.51 -17.70 -1.11
CA PHE A 212 9.89 -17.00 -2.23
C PHE A 212 9.89 -17.87 -3.49
N SER A 213 11.02 -18.50 -3.82
CA SER A 213 11.14 -19.42 -4.95
C SER A 213 10.14 -20.58 -4.84
N ALA A 214 10.13 -21.26 -3.69
CA ALA A 214 9.19 -22.33 -3.40
C ALA A 214 7.72 -21.87 -3.53
N LEU A 215 7.40 -20.68 -3.00
CA LEU A 215 6.07 -20.09 -3.14
C LEU A 215 5.70 -19.87 -4.61
N ILE A 216 6.53 -19.19 -5.40
CA ILE A 216 6.25 -18.89 -6.81
C ILE A 216 6.05 -20.18 -7.61
N LEU A 217 6.93 -21.17 -7.41
CA LEU A 217 6.89 -22.45 -8.13
C LEU A 217 5.71 -23.35 -7.73
N SER A 218 5.11 -23.12 -6.56
CA SER A 218 3.91 -23.84 -6.11
C SER A 218 2.62 -23.37 -6.78
N LYS A 219 2.59 -22.19 -7.42
CA LYS A 219 1.36 -21.55 -7.90
C LYS A 219 1.21 -21.66 -9.42
N LYS A 220 0.07 -22.20 -9.87
CA LYS A 220 -0.31 -22.29 -11.29
C LYS A 220 -1.22 -21.14 -11.72
N LYS A 221 -0.76 -19.90 -11.55
CA LYS A 221 -1.51 -18.70 -11.97
C LYS A 221 -0.59 -17.63 -12.54
N PRO A 222 -1.11 -16.68 -13.35
CA PRO A 222 -0.34 -15.53 -13.82
C PRO A 222 0.41 -14.83 -12.69
N ILE A 223 1.67 -14.48 -12.92
CA ILE A 223 2.54 -13.89 -11.91
C ILE A 223 1.99 -12.58 -11.36
N LYS A 224 1.39 -11.74 -12.20
CA LYS A 224 0.72 -10.52 -11.72
C LYS A 224 -0.44 -10.83 -10.79
N SER A 225 -1.27 -11.83 -11.11
CA SER A 225 -2.37 -12.26 -10.25
C SER A 225 -1.88 -12.83 -8.91
N LEU A 226 -0.68 -13.41 -8.88
CA LEU A 226 -0.04 -13.87 -7.66
C LEU A 226 0.47 -12.69 -6.82
N LEU A 227 1.20 -11.74 -7.41
CA LEU A 227 1.68 -10.54 -6.71
C LEU A 227 0.56 -9.67 -6.12
N LEU A 228 -0.64 -9.67 -6.72
CA LEU A 228 -1.79 -8.92 -6.22
C LEU A 228 -2.54 -9.60 -5.06
N ASP A 229 -2.22 -10.86 -4.78
CA ASP A 229 -2.89 -11.66 -3.77
C ASP A 229 -2.37 -11.32 -2.37
N GLN A 230 -3.22 -10.69 -1.56
CA GLN A 230 -2.81 -10.19 -0.24
C GLN A 230 -2.50 -11.32 0.75
N THR A 231 -2.87 -12.57 0.45
CA THR A 231 -2.49 -13.75 1.25
C THR A 231 -1.02 -14.14 1.08
N TYR A 232 -0.35 -13.63 0.05
CA TYR A 232 1.05 -13.92 -0.27
C TYR A 232 1.92 -12.67 -0.31
N PHE A 233 1.36 -11.54 -0.77
CA PHE A 233 2.06 -10.27 -0.98
C PHE A 233 1.23 -9.13 -0.39
N ALA A 234 1.23 -9.02 0.93
CA ALA A 234 0.50 -7.98 1.62
C ALA A 234 1.09 -6.61 1.26
N GLY A 235 0.25 -5.65 0.83
CA GLY A 235 0.72 -4.30 0.47
C GLY A 235 0.92 -4.09 -1.03
N VAL A 236 1.28 -5.12 -1.79
CA VAL A 236 1.46 -5.02 -3.26
C VAL A 236 0.10 -4.80 -3.92
N GLY A 237 -0.06 -3.74 -4.70
CA GLY A 237 -1.24 -3.47 -5.50
C GLY A 237 -0.91 -3.34 -6.98
N ASN A 238 -1.78 -2.65 -7.72
CA ASN A 238 -1.76 -2.67 -9.17
C ASN A 238 -0.58 -1.93 -9.77
N TRP A 239 -0.16 -0.82 -9.16
CA TRP A 239 0.96 -0.07 -9.70
C TRP A 239 2.29 -0.69 -9.29
N VAL A 240 2.42 -1.15 -8.04
CA VAL A 240 3.62 -1.83 -7.57
C VAL A 240 3.84 -3.11 -8.37
N ALA A 241 2.80 -3.92 -8.61
CA ALA A 241 2.94 -5.16 -9.38
C ALA A 241 3.35 -4.90 -10.85
N ASP A 242 2.84 -3.85 -11.49
CA ASP A 242 3.26 -3.49 -12.85
C ASP A 242 4.71 -3.05 -12.88
N GLU A 243 5.12 -2.21 -11.92
CA GLU A 243 6.50 -1.74 -11.79
C GLU A 243 7.46 -2.91 -11.54
N VAL A 244 7.16 -3.78 -10.58
CA VAL A 244 8.00 -4.95 -10.26
C VAL A 244 8.20 -5.85 -11.48
N LEU A 245 7.14 -6.12 -12.25
CA LEU A 245 7.23 -6.96 -13.44
C LEU A 245 7.94 -6.28 -14.60
N PHE A 246 7.84 -4.95 -14.69
CA PHE A 246 8.58 -4.15 -15.65
C PHE A 246 10.08 -4.20 -15.36
N GLN A 247 10.49 -3.93 -14.12
CA GLN A 247 11.88 -4.03 -13.68
C GLN A 247 12.44 -5.46 -13.81
N ALA A 248 11.60 -6.47 -13.57
CA ALA A 248 11.99 -7.87 -13.71
C ALA A 248 11.98 -8.38 -15.17
N HIS A 249 11.50 -7.60 -16.14
CA HIS A 249 11.34 -8.01 -17.54
C HIS A 249 10.44 -9.25 -17.71
N ILE A 250 9.45 -9.44 -16.84
CA ILE A 250 8.54 -10.59 -16.87
C ILE A 250 7.18 -10.18 -17.39
N HIS A 251 6.65 -10.94 -18.36
CA HIS A 251 5.30 -10.72 -18.87
C HIS A 251 4.23 -10.94 -17.78
N PRO A 252 3.23 -10.04 -17.60
CA PRO A 252 2.25 -10.16 -16.51
C PRO A 252 1.43 -11.45 -16.47
N ASN A 253 1.18 -12.05 -17.64
CA ASN A 253 0.49 -13.35 -17.78
C ASN A 253 1.40 -14.57 -17.62
N GLU A 254 2.68 -14.40 -17.30
CA GLU A 254 3.59 -15.54 -17.19
C GLU A 254 3.19 -16.48 -16.04
N ILE A 255 3.24 -17.79 -16.28
CA ILE A 255 3.01 -18.82 -15.26
C ILE A 255 4.36 -19.52 -15.02
N LEU A 256 5.16 -18.92 -14.13
CA LEU A 256 6.55 -19.34 -13.90
C LEU A 256 6.67 -20.83 -13.57
N SER A 257 5.79 -21.36 -12.71
CA SER A 257 5.76 -22.79 -12.35
C SER A 257 5.54 -23.77 -13.51
N SER A 258 5.22 -23.28 -14.71
CA SER A 258 5.07 -24.07 -15.93
C SER A 258 6.21 -23.92 -16.94
N LYS A 259 7.12 -22.96 -16.72
CA LYS A 259 8.15 -22.56 -17.70
C LYS A 259 9.58 -22.83 -17.27
N ILE A 260 9.84 -22.75 -15.98
CA ILE A 260 11.18 -22.83 -15.41
C ILE A 260 11.30 -24.05 -14.49
N SER A 261 12.54 -24.51 -14.28
CA SER A 261 12.83 -25.62 -13.38
C SER A 261 12.20 -25.46 -11.99
N LYS A 262 11.76 -26.58 -11.42
CA LYS A 262 11.22 -26.66 -10.04
C LYS A 262 12.25 -27.20 -9.04
N ASP A 263 13.53 -27.16 -9.40
CA ASP A 263 14.60 -27.54 -8.50
C ASP A 263 14.59 -26.60 -7.29
N LEU A 264 14.35 -27.15 -6.10
CA LEU A 264 14.32 -26.37 -4.86
C LEU A 264 15.72 -26.15 -4.28
N GLU A 265 16.74 -26.85 -4.79
CA GLU A 265 18.15 -26.65 -4.42
C GLU A 265 18.79 -25.51 -5.24
N TYR A 266 18.06 -24.92 -6.19
CA TYR A 266 18.54 -23.88 -7.09
C TYR A 266 17.49 -22.77 -7.29
N VAL A 267 17.86 -21.52 -6.97
CA VAL A 267 17.03 -20.36 -7.30
C VAL A 267 17.21 -20.00 -8.76
N HIS A 268 16.14 -20.15 -9.55
CA HIS A 268 16.16 -19.80 -10.95
C HIS A 268 16.42 -18.29 -11.15
N PRO A 269 17.27 -17.84 -12.12
CA PRO A 269 17.63 -16.43 -12.29
C PRO A 269 16.43 -15.49 -12.51
N VAL A 270 15.39 -15.95 -13.21
CA VAL A 270 14.13 -15.21 -13.37
C VAL A 270 13.41 -14.98 -12.03
N ILE A 271 13.45 -15.96 -11.10
CA ILE A 271 12.87 -15.80 -9.76
C ILE A 271 13.73 -14.84 -8.94
N GLN A 272 15.06 -14.96 -9.01
CA GLN A 272 15.99 -14.03 -8.36
C GLN A 272 15.72 -12.59 -8.81
N GLN A 273 15.66 -12.35 -10.12
CA GLN A 273 15.38 -11.03 -10.69
C GLN A 273 14.00 -10.48 -10.26
N LEU A 274 12.98 -11.35 -10.20
CA LEU A 274 11.67 -10.95 -9.71
C LEU A 274 11.70 -10.56 -8.23
N TYR A 275 12.41 -11.32 -7.40
CA TYR A 275 12.54 -11.05 -5.97
C TYR A 275 13.30 -9.74 -5.70
N ASP A 276 14.43 -9.54 -6.40
CA ASP A 276 15.23 -8.32 -6.30
C ASP A 276 14.43 -7.10 -6.75
N SER A 277 13.66 -7.23 -7.83
CA SER A 277 12.77 -6.17 -8.33
C SER A 277 11.64 -5.85 -7.34
N LEU A 278 11.05 -6.88 -6.71
CA LEU A 278 10.02 -6.70 -5.68
C LEU A 278 10.56 -5.93 -4.48
N ILE A 279 11.75 -6.30 -4.00
CA ILE A 279 12.41 -5.60 -2.90
C ILE A 279 12.73 -4.17 -3.29
N TYR A 280 13.42 -3.97 -4.41
CA TYR A 280 13.82 -2.65 -4.89
C TYR A 280 12.64 -1.69 -4.98
N VAL A 281 11.55 -2.08 -5.66
CA VAL A 281 10.38 -1.21 -5.85
C VAL A 281 9.72 -0.89 -4.52
N CYS A 282 9.53 -1.88 -3.64
CA CYS A 282 8.92 -1.66 -2.33
C CYS A 282 9.78 -0.76 -1.44
N GLU A 283 11.10 -1.00 -1.38
CA GLU A 283 12.01 -0.22 -0.55
C GLU A 283 12.13 1.21 -1.05
N GLU A 284 12.32 1.41 -2.36
CA GLU A 284 12.47 2.73 -2.95
C GLU A 284 11.19 3.57 -2.83
N ALA A 285 10.03 2.96 -3.08
CA ALA A 285 8.75 3.65 -2.96
C ALA A 285 8.47 4.09 -1.52
N VAL A 286 8.89 3.30 -0.54
CA VAL A 286 8.74 3.61 0.88
C VAL A 286 9.78 4.64 1.35
N ARG A 287 11.02 4.54 0.87
CA ARG A 287 12.12 5.48 1.16
C ARG A 287 11.74 6.92 0.80
N VAL A 288 11.07 7.11 -0.33
CA VAL A 288 10.57 8.43 -0.74
C VAL A 288 9.14 8.70 -0.27
N GLU A 289 8.57 7.84 0.58
CA GLU A 289 7.23 7.96 1.13
C GLU A 289 6.14 8.17 0.07
N GLY A 290 6.20 7.39 -1.01
CA GLY A 290 5.25 7.49 -2.12
C GLY A 290 5.26 8.85 -2.85
N ASP A 291 6.29 9.67 -2.63
CA ASP A 291 6.48 10.92 -3.35
C ASP A 291 6.85 10.64 -4.80
N VAL A 292 5.83 10.65 -5.66
CA VAL A 292 5.97 10.41 -7.10
C VAL A 292 7.01 11.34 -7.74
N ALA A 293 7.20 12.56 -7.22
CA ALA A 293 8.19 13.49 -7.76
C ALA A 293 9.62 12.96 -7.65
N LYS A 294 9.86 12.09 -6.67
CA LYS A 294 11.15 11.50 -6.30
C LYS A 294 11.32 10.07 -6.78
N PHE A 295 10.32 9.48 -7.43
CA PHE A 295 10.51 8.19 -8.10
C PHE A 295 11.56 8.33 -9.20
N PRO A 296 12.41 7.30 -9.42
CA PRO A 296 13.32 7.27 -10.56
C PRO A 296 12.58 7.54 -11.87
N ASP A 297 13.17 8.36 -12.74
CA ASP A 297 12.49 8.87 -13.94
C ASP A 297 12.15 7.76 -14.96
N ASP A 298 12.84 6.63 -14.89
CA ASP A 298 12.64 5.44 -15.71
C ASP A 298 11.56 4.48 -15.20
N TRP A 299 10.95 4.76 -14.03
CA TRP A 299 9.87 3.94 -13.49
C TRP A 299 8.63 3.96 -14.39
N LEU A 300 8.11 2.77 -14.67
CA LEU A 300 6.90 2.58 -15.48
C LEU A 300 5.71 3.39 -14.92
N MET A 301 5.59 3.53 -13.60
CA MET A 301 4.52 4.25 -12.91
C MET A 301 4.36 5.70 -13.38
N LEU A 302 5.44 6.35 -13.81
CA LEU A 302 5.41 7.73 -14.30
C LEU A 302 4.84 7.84 -15.72
N HIS A 303 4.86 6.73 -16.48
CA HIS A 303 4.57 6.71 -17.92
C HIS A 303 3.32 5.90 -18.30
N ARG A 304 2.82 5.06 -17.37
CA ARG A 304 1.80 4.03 -17.61
C ARG A 304 0.40 4.50 -18.03
N TRP A 305 0.02 5.75 -17.76
CA TRP A 305 -1.27 6.32 -18.14
C TRP A 305 -1.11 7.62 -18.95
N GLY A 306 -2.10 7.95 -19.81
CA GLY A 306 -2.08 9.15 -20.65
C GLY A 306 -3.38 9.34 -21.45
N LYS A 307 -3.67 10.59 -21.83
CA LYS A 307 -4.87 10.95 -22.63
C LYS A 307 -4.57 10.86 -24.12
N GLY A 308 -4.92 9.75 -24.76
CA GLY A 308 -4.98 9.68 -26.21
C GLY A 308 -5.10 8.24 -26.72
N ARG A 309 -6.25 7.87 -27.31
CA ARG A 309 -6.40 6.60 -28.04
C ARG A 309 -5.54 6.54 -29.32
N LYS A 310 -4.92 7.65 -29.73
CA LYS A 310 -4.21 7.79 -31.01
C LYS A 310 -2.70 7.55 -30.92
N GLU A 311 -2.07 7.71 -29.75
CA GLU A 311 -0.63 7.51 -29.59
C GLU A 311 -0.36 6.62 -28.36
N LYS A 312 0.36 5.51 -28.57
CA LYS A 312 0.81 4.66 -27.47
C LYS A 312 1.86 5.38 -26.65
N ARG A 313 1.76 5.28 -25.33
CA ARG A 313 2.78 5.82 -24.41
C ARG A 313 4.10 5.08 -24.61
N LYS A 314 5.19 5.76 -24.28
CA LYS A 314 6.54 5.20 -24.34
C LYS A 314 7.25 5.43 -23.02
N THR A 315 8.21 4.57 -22.70
CA THR A 315 9.18 4.82 -21.63
C THR A 315 10.15 5.95 -22.04
N PRO A 316 10.97 6.48 -21.11
CA PRO A 316 12.00 7.47 -21.47
C PRO A 316 12.98 6.98 -22.54
N ASN A 317 13.20 5.66 -22.61
CA ASN A 317 14.06 5.00 -23.59
C ASN A 317 13.35 4.69 -24.92
N GLY A 318 12.10 5.12 -25.10
CA GLY A 318 11.35 5.00 -26.34
C GLY A 318 10.57 3.70 -26.52
N TYR A 319 10.61 2.77 -25.56
CA TYR A 319 9.86 1.51 -25.64
C TYR A 319 8.35 1.74 -25.54
N ILE A 320 7.59 1.10 -26.42
CA ILE A 320 6.13 1.23 -26.44
C ILE A 320 5.49 0.52 -25.23
N LEU A 321 4.52 1.18 -24.61
CA LEU A 321 3.68 0.65 -23.55
C LEU A 321 2.34 0.18 -24.10
N ASP A 322 1.86 -0.93 -23.55
CA ASP A 322 0.55 -1.49 -23.88
C ASP A 322 -0.21 -1.90 -22.61
N HIS A 323 -1.49 -2.23 -22.75
CA HIS A 323 -2.36 -2.58 -21.65
C HIS A 323 -3.07 -3.91 -21.88
N ILE A 324 -2.98 -4.79 -20.88
CA ILE A 324 -3.69 -6.08 -20.87
C ILE A 324 -4.47 -6.27 -19.58
N THR A 325 -5.52 -7.08 -19.63
CA THR A 325 -6.27 -7.45 -18.42
C THR A 325 -5.73 -8.76 -17.86
N VAL A 326 -5.25 -8.74 -16.61
CA VAL A 326 -4.76 -9.91 -15.88
C VAL A 326 -5.49 -10.00 -14.55
N GLY A 327 -6.16 -11.13 -14.29
CA GLY A 327 -6.94 -11.32 -13.05
C GLY A 327 -8.03 -10.27 -12.85
N GLY A 328 -8.65 -9.79 -13.94
CA GLY A 328 -9.69 -8.75 -13.90
C GLY A 328 -9.17 -7.33 -13.67
N ARG A 329 -7.85 -7.10 -13.67
CA ARG A 329 -7.25 -5.77 -13.53
C ARG A 329 -6.41 -5.38 -14.74
N THR A 330 -6.51 -4.12 -15.13
CA THR A 330 -5.67 -3.57 -16.22
C THR A 330 -4.21 -3.47 -15.76
N SER A 331 -3.32 -3.92 -16.63
CA SER A 331 -1.87 -4.01 -16.43
C SER A 331 -1.20 -3.23 -17.53
N CYS A 332 -0.38 -2.27 -17.17
CA CYS A 332 0.53 -1.65 -18.11
C CYS A 332 1.81 -2.48 -18.17
N TYR A 333 2.32 -2.70 -19.36
CA TYR A 333 3.55 -3.45 -19.57
C TYR A 333 4.23 -2.98 -20.86
N CYS A 334 5.51 -3.33 -21.02
CA CYS A 334 6.28 -3.11 -22.23
C CYS A 334 6.40 -4.43 -23.02
N PRO A 335 5.72 -4.59 -24.18
CA PRO A 335 5.78 -5.85 -24.95
C PRO A 335 7.18 -6.23 -25.43
N GLU A 336 8.04 -5.24 -25.66
CA GLU A 336 9.41 -5.47 -26.13
C GLU A 336 10.32 -6.07 -25.05
N LEU A 337 10.21 -5.57 -23.81
CA LEU A 337 11.02 -5.99 -22.67
C LEU A 337 10.42 -7.18 -21.93
N GLN A 338 9.10 -7.22 -21.78
CA GLN A 338 8.40 -8.23 -20.99
C GLN A 338 7.79 -9.30 -21.90
N ARG A 339 8.63 -10.14 -22.51
CA ARG A 339 8.19 -11.22 -23.40
C ARG A 339 7.85 -12.49 -22.61
N LEU A 340 6.98 -13.33 -23.18
CA LEU A 340 6.71 -14.66 -22.62
C LEU A 340 7.97 -15.52 -22.66
N ILE A 341 8.23 -16.21 -21.56
CA ILE A 341 9.39 -17.07 -21.38
C ILE A 341 9.21 -18.36 -22.20
N LYS A 342 10.24 -18.72 -22.96
CA LYS A 342 10.29 -20.01 -23.66
C LYS A 342 10.41 -21.12 -22.61
N VAL A 343 9.64 -22.20 -22.77
CA VAL A 343 9.71 -23.34 -21.86
C VAL A 343 11.14 -23.89 -21.86
N GLU A 344 11.76 -24.01 -20.69
CA GLU A 344 13.00 -24.75 -20.57
C GLU A 344 12.70 -26.22 -20.86
N THR A 345 13.04 -26.69 -22.07
CA THR A 345 13.02 -28.12 -22.36
C THR A 345 14.05 -28.76 -21.44
N ALA A 346 13.60 -29.62 -20.52
CA ALA A 346 14.48 -30.38 -19.65
C ALA A 346 15.48 -31.16 -20.50
N THR A 347 16.70 -30.64 -20.65
CA THR A 347 17.82 -31.41 -21.15
C THR A 347 18.02 -32.52 -20.14
N THR A 348 17.64 -33.73 -20.53
CA THR A 348 17.89 -34.94 -19.78
C THR A 348 19.40 -35.15 -19.75
N THR A 349 20.08 -34.53 -18.79
CA THR A 349 21.50 -34.82 -18.55
C THR A 349 21.55 -36.25 -18.04
N LYS A 350 21.72 -37.20 -18.96
CA LYS A 350 22.02 -38.61 -18.65
C LYS A 350 23.21 -38.58 -17.69
N ARG A 351 22.95 -38.75 -16.39
CA ARG A 351 23.97 -39.11 -15.41
C ARG A 351 24.67 -40.35 -15.96
N ARG A 352 25.89 -40.18 -16.47
CA ARG A 352 26.77 -41.29 -16.85
C ARG A 352 26.92 -42.16 -15.61
N LYS A 353 26.26 -43.32 -15.60
CA LYS A 353 26.57 -44.39 -14.66
C LYS A 353 28.05 -44.72 -14.87
N VAL A 354 28.89 -44.32 -13.93
CA VAL A 354 30.22 -44.88 -13.77
C VAL A 354 30.01 -46.35 -13.45
N LYS A 355 30.28 -47.22 -14.42
CA LYS A 355 30.39 -48.66 -14.16
C LYS A 355 31.58 -48.83 -13.23
N ARG A 356 31.33 -49.36 -12.03
CA ARG A 356 32.35 -49.94 -11.16
C ARG A 356 32.88 -51.21 -11.77
#